data_AF-A0A931PQT5-F1
#
_entry.id   AF-A0A931PQT5-F1
#
_cell.length_a   1.000
_cell.length_b   1.000
_cell.length_c   1.000
_cell.angle_alpha   90.00
_cell.angle_beta   90.00
_cell.angle_gamma   90.00
#
_symmetry.space_group_name_H-M   'P 1'
#
loop_
_entity.id
_entity.type
_entity.pdbx_description
1 polymer ?
#
loop_
_entity_poly.entity_id
_entity_poly.type
_entity_poly.pdbx_seq_one_letter_code
_entity_poly.pdbx_strand_id
1 'polypeptide(L)'
;MFRLLAFVPLILLLAGWISLGDSPERTVSYGAEPLLLVGHAYRALLPVGLYDLTQIISKSQQAGLWVRIYDGKGLSYFQGTTPCTTCDPSQDKEFLAHVPALYVDNGLFLLRLSTERYKYTLRPSPTDAGRYEITIQPASNLGGFTAATEILQKLLDLGVIATASVDLTLEEITVLPGTKLPKVPEGIKLDSVLYGLSLMPDWYEFAATQQLEMWGLRVRVLIELTSPDAPLMPSSNLIVEARSSSGLVRALIPVHALSEVSRDPAIKIIRPPAVPKG
;
A
#
# COMPACT_ATOMS: atom_id res chain seq x y z
N MET A 1 -35.56 75.80 -24.66
CA MET A 1 -35.40 76.34 -23.29
C MET A 1 -34.15 75.67 -22.70
N PHE A 2 -33.05 76.43 -22.65
CA PHE A 2 -31.73 75.99 -22.16
C PHE A 2 -31.74 75.82 -20.64
N ARG A 3 -31.06 74.78 -20.12
CA ARG A 3 -30.05 74.93 -19.04
C ARG A 3 -29.27 73.62 -18.81
N LEU A 4 -28.02 73.66 -19.25
CA LEU A 4 -26.87 73.00 -18.63
C LEU A 4 -26.79 73.43 -17.14
N LEU A 5 -26.40 72.51 -16.26
CA LEU A 5 -25.58 72.84 -15.10
C LEU A 5 -24.71 71.63 -14.74
N ALA A 6 -23.41 71.88 -14.84
CA ALA A 6 -22.29 71.03 -14.48
C ALA A 6 -21.85 71.30 -13.02
N PHE A 7 -20.78 70.60 -12.61
CA PHE A 7 -19.94 70.72 -11.40
C PHE A 7 -20.30 69.77 -10.24
N VAL A 8 -19.59 68.64 -10.03
CA VAL A 8 -18.18 68.42 -9.53
C VAL A 8 -18.18 68.18 -8.00
N PRO A 9 -17.31 67.28 -7.48
CA PRO A 9 -17.66 66.24 -6.52
C PRO A 9 -17.39 66.63 -5.07
N LEU A 10 -18.10 65.98 -4.13
CA LEU A 10 -17.77 66.05 -2.71
C LEU A 10 -16.91 64.83 -2.34
N ILE A 11 -15.61 65.08 -2.24
CA ILE A 11 -14.64 64.26 -1.52
C ILE A 11 -14.98 64.37 -0.03
N LEU A 12 -15.33 63.25 0.61
CA LEU A 12 -15.27 63.11 2.06
C LEU A 12 -14.48 61.86 2.41
N LEU A 13 -13.27 62.12 2.89
CA LEU A 13 -12.40 61.23 3.62
C LEU A 13 -13.14 60.59 4.79
N LEU A 14 -13.25 59.27 4.79
CA LEU A 14 -13.37 58.48 6.02
C LEU A 14 -12.28 57.42 6.01
N ALA A 15 -11.32 57.64 6.90
CA ALA A 15 -10.21 56.78 7.21
C ALA A 15 -10.65 55.60 8.07
N GLY A 16 -10.01 54.44 7.84
CA GLY A 16 -10.09 53.24 8.65
C GLY A 16 -11.38 52.45 8.38
N TRP A 17 -11.36 51.16 8.11
CA TRP A 17 -10.48 50.12 8.62
C TRP A 17 -10.18 49.15 7.50
N ILE A 18 -8.91 49.03 7.12
CA ILE A 18 -8.44 47.88 6.34
C ILE A 18 -8.39 46.73 7.35
N SER A 19 -9.44 45.92 7.39
CA SER A 19 -9.30 44.56 7.90
C SER A 19 -8.48 43.83 6.84
N LEU A 20 -7.16 43.85 7.02
CA LEU A 20 -6.29 42.82 6.48
C LEU A 20 -6.86 41.52 7.01
N GLY A 21 -7.68 40.86 6.19
CA GLY A 21 -7.88 39.43 6.35
C GLY A 21 -6.51 38.82 6.19
N ASP A 22 -5.88 38.50 7.33
CA ASP A 22 -4.81 37.52 7.41
C ASP A 22 -5.29 36.33 6.59
N SER A 23 -4.76 36.24 5.37
CA SER A 23 -4.55 34.92 4.79
C SER A 23 -3.73 34.20 5.84
N PRO A 24 -4.11 33.01 6.33
CA PRO A 24 -3.22 32.26 7.20
C PRO A 24 -1.96 32.05 6.37
N GLU A 25 -0.93 32.84 6.66
CA GLU A 25 0.43 32.53 6.28
C GLU A 25 0.63 31.12 6.84
N ARG A 26 0.65 30.15 5.93
CA ARG A 26 1.15 28.81 6.24
C ARG A 26 2.62 29.00 6.57
N THR A 27 2.91 29.38 7.82
CA THR A 27 4.22 29.24 8.41
C THR A 27 4.43 27.76 8.64
N VAL A 28 4.78 27.05 7.57
CA VAL A 28 5.37 25.72 7.67
C VAL A 28 6.80 25.96 8.15
N SER A 29 7.04 25.69 9.43
CA SER A 29 8.39 25.58 9.96
C SER A 29 9.07 24.42 9.25
N TYR A 30 9.99 24.71 8.34
CA TYR A 30 10.86 23.70 7.76
C TYR A 30 11.86 23.26 8.83
N GLY A 31 11.62 22.11 9.45
CA GLY A 31 12.73 21.20 9.70
C GLY A 31 13.46 20.93 8.37
N ALA A 32 14.74 20.55 8.41
CA ALA A 32 15.44 20.13 7.20
C ALA A 32 14.57 19.09 6.47
N GLU A 33 14.18 19.40 5.22
CA GLU A 33 13.36 18.49 4.42
C GLU A 33 14.05 17.12 4.37
N PRO A 34 13.36 16.02 4.70
CA PRO A 34 14.00 14.71 4.68
C PRO A 34 14.43 14.41 3.25
N LEU A 35 15.74 14.28 3.01
CA LEU A 35 16.27 13.83 1.74
C LEU A 35 16.09 12.32 1.64
N LEU A 36 15.37 11.86 0.63
CA LEU A 36 15.22 10.43 0.34
C LEU A 36 16.38 10.00 -0.55
N LEU A 37 17.16 9.03 -0.07
CA LEU A 37 18.40 8.59 -0.69
C LEU A 37 18.18 7.39 -1.61
N VAL A 38 18.87 7.38 -2.75
CA VAL A 38 18.93 6.21 -3.63
C VAL A 38 19.52 5.00 -2.88
N GLY A 39 18.93 3.83 -3.10
CA GLY A 39 19.33 2.59 -2.42
C GLY A 39 18.69 2.40 -1.03
N HIS A 40 17.93 3.38 -0.54
CA HIS A 40 17.13 3.26 0.68
C HIS A 40 15.65 3.05 0.35
N ALA A 41 14.85 2.72 1.36
CA ALA A 41 13.40 2.75 1.24
C ALA A 41 12.80 3.45 2.45
N TYR A 42 11.63 4.02 2.27
CA TYR A 42 10.94 4.79 3.30
C TYR A 42 9.50 4.33 3.40
N ARG A 43 8.86 4.51 4.54
CA ARG A 43 7.43 4.29 4.75
C ARG A 43 6.76 5.47 5.42
N ALA A 44 5.48 5.64 5.16
CA ALA A 44 4.61 6.54 5.90
C ALA A 44 3.24 5.90 6.09
N LEU A 45 2.68 5.99 7.29
CA LEU A 45 1.31 5.55 7.53
C LEU A 45 0.32 6.56 6.96
N LEU A 46 -0.69 6.07 6.24
CA LEU A 46 -1.84 6.90 5.92
C LEU A 46 -2.73 7.08 7.15
N PRO A 47 -3.41 8.24 7.30
CA PRO A 47 -4.49 8.40 8.26
C PRO A 47 -5.56 7.32 8.04
N VAL A 48 -6.23 6.96 9.13
CA VAL A 48 -7.37 6.03 9.06
C VAL A 48 -8.45 6.66 8.16
N GLY A 49 -8.89 5.93 7.16
CA GLY A 49 -9.93 6.36 6.23
C GLY A 49 -10.79 5.18 5.79
N LEU A 50 -12.03 5.48 5.43
CA LEU A 50 -12.87 4.54 4.69
C LEU A 50 -12.47 4.61 3.22
N TYR A 51 -11.96 3.50 2.70
CA TYR A 51 -11.59 3.39 1.29
C TYR A 51 -12.78 2.87 0.49
N ASP A 52 -13.29 3.68 -0.44
CA ASP A 52 -14.28 3.21 -1.41
C ASP A 52 -13.57 2.43 -2.51
N LEU A 53 -13.46 1.11 -2.33
CA LEU A 53 -12.83 0.22 -3.29
C LEU A 53 -13.46 0.28 -4.67
N THR A 54 -14.78 0.47 -4.77
CA THR A 54 -15.46 0.55 -6.07
C THR A 54 -14.96 1.78 -6.83
N GLN A 55 -14.86 2.91 -6.13
CA GLN A 55 -14.31 4.13 -6.69
C GLN A 55 -12.83 3.98 -7.06
N ILE A 56 -12.01 3.39 -6.18
CA ILE A 56 -10.58 3.17 -6.42
C ILE A 56 -10.36 2.28 -7.65
N ILE A 57 -11.12 1.19 -7.79
CA ILE A 57 -11.07 0.30 -8.95
C ILE A 57 -11.45 1.08 -10.21
N SER A 58 -12.61 1.74 -10.22
CA SER A 58 -13.10 2.48 -11.39
C SER A 58 -12.09 3.55 -11.85
N LYS A 59 -11.56 4.34 -10.91
CA LYS A 59 -10.59 5.39 -11.23
C LYS A 59 -9.25 4.83 -11.68
N SER A 60 -8.80 3.72 -11.11
CA SER A 60 -7.58 3.03 -11.55
C SER A 60 -7.70 2.49 -12.98
N GLN A 61 -8.85 1.87 -13.30
CA GLN A 61 -9.14 1.41 -14.67
C GLN A 61 -9.20 2.59 -15.66
N GLN A 62 -9.85 3.70 -15.31
CA GLN A 62 -9.90 4.90 -16.13
C GLN A 62 -8.52 5.54 -16.34
N ALA A 63 -7.65 5.46 -15.34
CA ALA A 63 -6.26 5.89 -15.42
C ALA A 63 -5.35 4.90 -16.20
N GLY A 64 -5.91 3.83 -16.76
CA GLY A 64 -5.19 2.87 -17.59
C GLY A 64 -4.30 1.89 -16.81
N LEU A 65 -4.45 1.79 -15.49
CA LEU A 65 -3.70 0.83 -14.68
C LEU A 65 -4.11 -0.60 -15.02
N TRP A 66 -3.19 -1.53 -14.82
CA TRP A 66 -3.58 -2.93 -14.68
C TRP A 66 -4.35 -3.12 -13.38
N VAL A 67 -5.45 -3.86 -13.41
CA VAL A 67 -6.24 -4.17 -12.23
C VAL A 67 -6.45 -5.68 -12.13
N ARG A 68 -6.02 -6.26 -11.01
CA ARG A 68 -6.21 -7.66 -10.66
C ARG A 68 -7.14 -7.76 -9.46
N ILE A 69 -8.24 -8.49 -9.59
CA ILE A 69 -9.27 -8.61 -8.55
C ILE A 69 -9.42 -10.07 -8.15
N TYR A 70 -9.25 -10.36 -6.86
CA TYR A 70 -9.65 -11.61 -6.24
C TYR A 70 -10.93 -11.41 -5.41
N ASP A 71 -11.99 -12.11 -5.80
CA ASP A 71 -13.33 -12.00 -5.18
C ASP A 71 -13.64 -13.14 -4.20
N GLY A 72 -12.63 -13.95 -3.86
CA GLY A 72 -12.78 -15.15 -3.02
C GLY A 72 -13.06 -16.43 -3.82
N LYS A 73 -13.46 -16.34 -5.10
CA LYS A 73 -13.74 -17.49 -5.96
C LYS A 73 -12.76 -17.60 -7.12
N GLY A 74 -12.35 -16.47 -7.69
CA GLY A 74 -11.49 -16.44 -8.86
C GLY A 74 -10.72 -15.14 -9.00
N LEU A 75 -9.80 -15.13 -9.97
CA LEU A 75 -9.02 -13.96 -10.34
C LEU A 75 -9.57 -13.36 -11.64
N SER A 76 -9.71 -12.04 -11.66
CA SER A 76 -10.09 -11.26 -12.84
C SER A 76 -9.00 -10.23 -13.14
N TYR A 77 -8.74 -10.00 -14.42
CA TYR A 77 -7.70 -9.09 -14.89
C TYR A 77 -8.27 -8.06 -15.84
N PHE A 78 -7.80 -6.82 -15.72
CA PHE A 78 -8.15 -5.71 -16.59
C PHE A 78 -6.89 -4.92 -16.94
N GLN A 79 -6.76 -4.52 -18.20
CA GLN A 79 -5.84 -3.48 -18.63
C GLN A 79 -6.64 -2.21 -18.89
N GLY A 80 -6.53 -1.24 -17.97
CA GLY A 80 -7.47 -0.14 -17.92
C GLY A 80 -8.91 -0.66 -17.75
N THR A 81 -9.81 -0.26 -18.64
CA THR A 81 -11.22 -0.73 -18.64
C THR A 81 -11.43 -2.03 -19.42
N THR A 82 -10.41 -2.56 -20.08
CA THR A 82 -10.53 -3.74 -20.95
C THR A 82 -10.23 -5.02 -20.18
N PRO A 83 -11.16 -6.00 -20.10
CA PRO A 83 -10.89 -7.30 -19.49
C PRO A 83 -9.79 -8.05 -20.25
N CYS A 84 -8.87 -8.68 -19.52
CA CYS A 84 -7.88 -9.58 -20.09
C CYS A 84 -8.31 -11.04 -19.88
N THR A 85 -8.93 -11.65 -20.89
CA THR A 85 -9.46 -13.02 -20.81
C THR A 85 -8.40 -14.11 -20.99
N THR A 86 -7.21 -13.73 -21.46
CA THR A 86 -6.07 -14.64 -21.64
C THR A 86 -5.03 -14.52 -20.53
N CYS A 87 -5.22 -13.60 -19.57
CA CYS A 87 -4.30 -13.41 -18.46
C CYS A 87 -4.47 -14.56 -17.45
N ASP A 88 -3.35 -15.20 -17.11
CA ASP A 88 -3.29 -16.29 -16.14
C ASP A 88 -2.41 -15.92 -14.94
N PRO A 89 -2.75 -16.33 -13.71
CA PRO A 89 -1.96 -16.03 -12.51
C PRO A 89 -0.49 -16.51 -12.59
N SER A 90 -0.20 -17.58 -13.33
CA SER A 90 1.17 -18.05 -13.52
C SER A 90 2.05 -17.05 -14.27
N GLN A 91 1.43 -16.14 -15.03
CA GLN A 91 2.10 -15.11 -15.82
C GLN A 91 2.10 -13.74 -15.13
N ASP A 92 1.61 -13.61 -13.88
CA ASP A 92 1.56 -12.33 -13.15
C ASP A 92 2.91 -11.59 -13.17
N LYS A 93 4.03 -12.34 -13.14
CA LYS A 93 5.39 -11.78 -13.23
C LYS A 93 5.69 -11.10 -14.57
N GLU A 94 5.13 -11.59 -15.66
CA GLU A 94 5.44 -11.10 -17.01
C GLU A 94 4.76 -9.76 -17.28
N PHE A 95 3.51 -9.59 -16.83
CA PHE A 95 2.74 -8.39 -17.17
C PHE A 95 2.46 -7.45 -15.98
N LEU A 96 2.60 -7.86 -14.71
CA LEU A 96 2.37 -6.98 -13.55
C LEU A 96 3.65 -6.57 -12.78
N ALA A 97 4.80 -7.21 -13.03
CA ALA A 97 6.01 -6.93 -12.25
C ALA A 97 6.53 -5.50 -12.44
N HIS A 98 6.38 -4.93 -13.64
CA HIS A 98 7.03 -3.69 -14.07
C HIS A 98 6.06 -2.62 -14.57
N VAL A 99 4.77 -2.77 -14.27
CA VAL A 99 3.73 -1.81 -14.69
C VAL A 99 2.95 -1.27 -13.49
N PRO A 100 2.41 -0.04 -13.61
CA PRO A 100 1.36 0.47 -12.73
C PRO A 100 0.21 -0.53 -12.57
N ALA A 101 -0.05 -0.96 -11.33
CA ALA A 101 -1.04 -1.99 -11.06
C ALA A 101 -1.78 -1.79 -9.72
N LEU A 102 -3.08 -2.06 -9.73
CA LEU A 102 -3.92 -2.21 -8.55
C LEU A 102 -4.26 -3.69 -8.36
N TYR A 103 -4.01 -4.19 -7.16
CA TYR A 103 -4.39 -5.52 -6.71
C TYR A 103 -5.51 -5.37 -5.70
N VAL A 104 -6.59 -6.13 -5.84
CA VAL A 104 -7.72 -6.14 -4.91
C VAL A 104 -7.95 -7.57 -4.42
N ASP A 105 -8.11 -7.73 -3.10
CA ASP A 105 -8.31 -9.02 -2.45
C ASP A 105 -9.29 -8.85 -1.30
N ASN A 106 -10.55 -9.28 -1.52
CA ASN A 106 -11.59 -9.39 -0.50
C ASN A 106 -11.68 -8.19 0.48
N GLY A 107 -11.84 -6.98 -0.05
CA GLY A 107 -11.94 -5.76 0.77
C GLY A 107 -10.60 -5.07 1.09
N LEU A 108 -9.48 -5.65 0.66
CA LEU A 108 -8.16 -5.05 0.73
C LEU A 108 -7.66 -4.69 -0.66
N PHE A 109 -6.71 -3.76 -0.74
CA PHE A 109 -6.04 -3.45 -2.00
C PHE A 109 -4.54 -3.20 -1.81
N LEU A 110 -3.80 -3.27 -2.89
CA LEU A 110 -2.40 -2.83 -2.96
C LEU A 110 -2.22 -2.12 -4.30
N LEU A 111 -1.70 -0.90 -4.26
CA LEU A 111 -1.40 -0.11 -5.44
C LEU A 111 0.12 -0.04 -5.63
N ARG A 112 0.62 -0.43 -6.80
CA ARG A 112 2.04 -0.31 -7.19
C ARG A 112 2.15 0.71 -8.30
N LEU A 113 3.00 1.71 -8.11
CA LEU A 113 3.23 2.75 -9.08
C LEU A 113 4.72 3.04 -9.19
N SER A 114 5.16 3.40 -10.39
CA SER A 114 6.54 3.73 -10.69
C SER A 114 6.60 4.99 -11.54
N THR A 115 7.55 5.85 -11.22
CA THR A 115 7.97 7.01 -12.01
C THR A 115 9.44 6.83 -12.38
N GLU A 116 9.99 7.76 -13.15
CA GLU A 116 11.43 7.79 -13.42
C GLU A 116 12.28 8.04 -12.17
N ARG A 117 11.71 8.67 -11.12
CA ARG A 117 12.45 9.11 -9.92
C ARG A 117 12.29 8.18 -8.73
N TYR A 118 11.20 7.41 -8.66
CA TYR A 118 10.92 6.51 -7.55
C TYR A 118 9.83 5.52 -7.92
N LYS A 119 9.82 4.37 -7.24
CA LYS A 119 8.66 3.48 -7.15
C LYS A 119 8.03 3.62 -5.76
N TYR A 120 6.72 3.42 -5.69
CA TYR A 120 6.04 3.36 -4.41
C TYR A 120 4.95 2.30 -4.43
N THR A 121 4.68 1.76 -3.24
CA THR A 121 3.51 0.90 -3.02
C THR A 121 2.64 1.49 -1.94
N LEU A 122 1.33 1.39 -2.11
CA LEU A 122 0.36 1.62 -1.05
C LEU A 122 -0.29 0.29 -0.72
N ARG A 123 -0.26 -0.11 0.55
CA ARG A 123 -0.63 -1.46 0.98
C ARG A 123 -1.19 -1.49 2.40
N PRO A 124 -1.88 -2.56 2.81
CA PRO A 124 -2.29 -2.74 4.20
C PRO A 124 -1.04 -2.81 5.10
N SER A 125 -1.07 -2.09 6.21
CA SER A 125 0.05 -2.04 7.15
C SER A 125 0.21 -3.40 7.87
N PRO A 126 1.41 -3.98 7.90
CA PRO A 126 1.70 -5.19 8.66
C PRO A 126 1.82 -4.94 10.18
N THR A 127 1.98 -3.67 10.60
CA THR A 127 2.15 -3.28 12.01
C THR A 127 0.91 -2.62 12.61
N ASP A 128 0.05 -2.06 11.78
CA ASP A 128 -1.11 -1.26 12.18
C ASP A 128 -2.39 -1.80 11.53
N ALA A 129 -3.05 -2.72 12.22
CA ALA A 129 -4.26 -3.38 11.72
C ALA A 129 -5.32 -2.36 11.27
N GLY A 130 -5.89 -2.58 10.08
CA GLY A 130 -6.91 -1.71 9.48
C GLY A 130 -6.37 -0.42 8.86
N ARG A 131 -5.06 -0.16 8.91
CA ARG A 131 -4.43 1.01 8.25
C ARG A 131 -3.69 0.59 7.00
N TYR A 132 -3.39 1.60 6.18
CA TYR A 132 -2.51 1.46 5.02
C TYR A 132 -1.22 2.24 5.24
N GLU A 133 -0.14 1.75 4.65
CA GLU A 133 1.14 2.44 4.58
C GLU A 133 1.55 2.64 3.11
N ILE A 134 2.22 3.76 2.86
CA ILE A 134 2.95 4.01 1.62
C ILE A 134 4.39 3.57 1.86
N THR A 135 4.98 2.79 0.97
CA THR A 135 6.43 2.56 0.89
C THR A 135 6.99 3.25 -0.34
N ILE A 136 8.16 3.89 -0.22
CA ILE A 136 8.80 4.67 -1.29
C ILE A 136 10.23 4.15 -1.47
N GLN A 137 10.62 3.88 -2.70
CA GLN A 137 11.97 3.47 -3.07
C GLN A 137 12.50 4.42 -4.15
N PRO A 138 13.37 5.36 -3.78
CA PRO A 138 13.99 6.30 -4.71
C PRO A 138 14.87 5.62 -5.76
N ALA A 139 14.72 6.02 -7.02
CA ALA A 139 15.65 5.72 -8.11
C ALA A 139 16.78 6.77 -8.22
N SER A 140 16.55 7.96 -7.65
CA SER A 140 17.52 9.05 -7.51
C SER A 140 17.27 9.78 -6.19
N ASN A 141 18.26 10.49 -5.65
CA ASN A 141 18.04 11.34 -4.47
C ASN A 141 16.92 12.36 -4.74
N LEU A 142 15.94 12.46 -3.84
CA LEU A 142 14.82 13.39 -3.98
C LEU A 142 14.36 13.96 -2.65
N GLY A 143 13.84 15.18 -2.68
CA GLY A 143 13.22 15.80 -1.51
C GLY A 143 11.96 15.04 -1.09
N GLY A 144 11.86 14.70 0.20
CA GLY A 144 10.74 13.93 0.74
C GLY A 144 9.41 14.68 0.65
N PHE A 145 9.41 16.02 0.73
CA PHE A 145 8.19 16.81 0.54
C PHE A 145 7.71 16.76 -0.91
N THR A 146 8.64 16.83 -1.86
CA THR A 146 8.33 16.68 -3.30
C THR A 146 7.71 15.31 -3.58
N ALA A 147 8.33 14.24 -3.09
CA ALA A 147 7.83 12.88 -3.23
C ALA A 147 6.42 12.72 -2.63
N ALA A 148 6.24 13.17 -1.39
CA ALA A 148 4.98 13.07 -0.67
C ALA A 148 3.84 13.83 -1.39
N THR A 149 4.11 15.03 -1.88
CA THR A 149 3.11 15.86 -2.59
C THR A 149 2.63 15.18 -3.87
N GLU A 150 3.54 14.65 -4.67
CA GLU A 150 3.21 13.95 -5.92
C GLU A 150 2.41 12.66 -5.66
N ILE A 151 2.83 11.89 -4.65
CA ILE A 151 2.13 10.67 -4.26
C ILE A 151 0.71 11.02 -3.77
N LEU A 152 0.56 11.99 -2.85
CA LEU A 152 -0.74 12.39 -2.32
C LEU A 152 -1.67 12.91 -3.42
N GLN A 153 -1.15 13.70 -4.38
CA GLN A 153 -1.95 14.11 -5.53
C GLN A 153 -2.43 12.91 -6.35
N LYS A 154 -1.55 11.94 -6.60
CA LYS A 154 -1.94 10.73 -7.34
C LYS A 154 -2.98 9.89 -6.59
N LEU A 155 -2.86 9.79 -5.26
CA LEU A 155 -3.84 9.09 -4.42
C LEU A 155 -5.19 9.81 -4.42
N LEU A 156 -5.21 11.15 -4.43
CA LEU A 156 -6.41 11.95 -4.58
C LEU A 156 -7.09 11.69 -5.94
N ASP A 157 -6.31 11.71 -7.02
CA ASP A 157 -6.80 11.45 -8.38
C ASP A 157 -7.46 10.07 -8.48
N LEU A 158 -6.83 9.06 -7.87
CA LEU A 158 -7.31 7.68 -7.81
C LEU A 158 -8.45 7.46 -6.79
N GLY A 159 -8.83 8.48 -6.02
CA GLY A 159 -9.90 8.39 -5.02
C GLY A 159 -9.55 7.55 -3.78
N VAL A 160 -8.25 7.35 -3.52
CA VAL A 160 -7.76 6.68 -2.31
C VAL A 160 -7.93 7.59 -1.09
N ILE A 161 -7.69 8.89 -1.26
CA ILE A 161 -7.84 9.91 -0.22
C ILE A 161 -8.79 11.00 -0.68
N ALA A 162 -9.47 11.65 0.27
CA ALA A 162 -10.41 12.73 -0.03
C ALA A 162 -9.73 14.11 -0.18
N THR A 163 -8.53 14.26 0.36
CA THR A 163 -7.76 15.52 0.32
C THR A 163 -6.26 15.24 0.25
N ALA A 164 -5.51 16.12 -0.40
CA ALA A 164 -4.05 16.07 -0.44
C ALA A 164 -3.39 16.71 0.81
N SER A 165 -4.17 17.30 1.72
CA SER A 165 -3.65 17.88 2.98
C SER A 165 -3.51 16.82 4.07
N VAL A 166 -2.71 15.79 3.79
CA VAL A 166 -2.42 14.68 4.71
C VAL A 166 -1.00 14.84 5.23
N ASP A 167 -0.84 14.88 6.54
CA ASP A 167 0.48 14.87 7.16
C ASP A 167 1.07 13.46 7.10
N LEU A 168 2.22 13.33 6.43
CA LEU A 168 2.97 12.09 6.32
C LEU A 168 4.28 12.21 7.10
N THR A 169 4.51 11.26 8.00
CA THR A 169 5.82 11.08 8.65
C THR A 169 6.56 9.96 7.93
N LEU A 170 7.68 10.31 7.29
CA LEU A 170 8.52 9.35 6.58
C LEU A 170 9.53 8.72 7.54
N GLU A 171 9.51 7.40 7.61
CA GLU A 171 10.47 6.57 8.35
C GLU A 171 11.28 5.74 7.38
N GLU A 172 12.59 5.58 7.64
CA GLU A 172 13.42 4.70 6.83
C GLU A 172 13.12 3.22 7.15
N ILE A 173 13.01 2.41 6.10
CA ILE A 173 12.90 0.96 6.18
C ILE A 173 14.30 0.35 6.15
N THR A 174 14.67 -0.38 7.20
CA THR A 174 16.00 -0.99 7.34
C THR A 174 16.13 -2.37 6.69
N VAL A 175 15.02 -2.95 6.21
CA VAL A 175 14.96 -4.28 5.60
C VAL A 175 14.72 -4.12 4.10
N LEU A 176 15.73 -4.43 3.30
CA LEU A 176 15.75 -4.20 1.85
C LEU A 176 16.10 -5.49 1.09
N PRO A 177 15.74 -5.60 -0.21
CA PRO A 177 16.17 -6.71 -1.04
C PRO A 177 17.70 -6.87 -1.03
N GLY A 178 18.17 -8.11 -0.95
CA GLY A 178 19.60 -8.43 -0.94
C GLY A 178 20.31 -8.27 0.42
N THR A 179 19.65 -7.70 1.44
CA THR A 179 20.19 -7.71 2.81
C THR A 179 19.86 -9.01 3.53
N LYS A 180 20.59 -9.30 4.60
CA LYS A 180 20.30 -10.46 5.46
C LYS A 180 18.89 -10.30 6.05
N LEU A 181 18.07 -11.35 5.93
CA LEU A 181 16.73 -11.34 6.50
C LEU A 181 16.77 -11.06 8.00
N PRO A 182 15.84 -10.23 8.51
CA PRO A 182 15.80 -9.87 9.92
C PRO A 182 15.52 -11.11 10.77
N LYS A 183 16.08 -11.11 11.99
CA LYS A 183 15.75 -12.15 12.97
C LYS A 183 14.26 -12.03 13.32
N VAL A 184 13.58 -13.17 13.31
CA VAL A 184 12.18 -13.26 13.73
C VAL A 184 12.10 -12.93 15.24
N PRO A 185 11.22 -12.00 15.67
CA PRO A 185 11.03 -11.68 17.08
C PRO A 185 10.55 -12.88 17.89
N GLU A 186 10.79 -12.85 19.20
CA GLU A 186 10.27 -13.88 20.09
C GLU A 186 8.74 -13.93 20.06
N GLY A 187 8.17 -15.14 20.09
CA GLY A 187 6.72 -15.36 20.02
C GLY A 187 6.11 -15.31 18.61
N ILE A 188 6.87 -14.93 17.58
CA ILE A 188 6.45 -14.99 16.18
C ILE A 188 6.83 -16.36 15.60
N LYS A 189 5.82 -17.15 15.21
CA LYS A 189 6.01 -18.52 14.70
C LYS A 189 6.08 -18.56 13.17
N LEU A 190 6.89 -17.67 12.60
CA LEU A 190 7.11 -17.58 11.15
C LEU A 190 8.53 -18.02 10.79
N ASP A 191 8.67 -18.64 9.63
CA ASP A 191 9.94 -18.71 8.92
C ASP A 191 10.47 -17.30 8.58
N SER A 192 11.79 -17.12 8.54
CA SER A 192 12.42 -15.82 8.33
C SER A 192 12.10 -15.21 6.96
N VAL A 193 11.85 -16.05 5.93
CA VAL A 193 11.45 -15.58 4.60
C VAL A 193 10.06 -14.95 4.65
N LEU A 194 9.10 -15.58 5.34
CA LEU A 194 7.74 -15.04 5.49
C LEU A 194 7.72 -13.79 6.37
N TYR A 195 8.53 -13.75 7.42
CA TYR A 195 8.70 -12.55 8.22
C TYR A 195 9.30 -11.41 7.39
N GLY A 196 10.34 -11.69 6.61
CA GLY A 196 10.93 -10.74 5.66
C GLY A 196 9.91 -10.21 4.67
N LEU A 197 9.06 -11.07 4.09
CA LEU A 197 8.00 -10.67 3.16
C LEU A 197 7.11 -9.57 3.75
N SER A 198 6.73 -9.68 5.03
CA SER A 198 5.87 -8.68 5.68
C SER A 198 6.51 -7.29 5.80
N LEU A 199 7.84 -7.21 5.79
CA LEU A 199 8.61 -5.99 6.02
C LEU A 199 9.11 -5.33 4.74
N MET A 200 9.31 -6.11 3.68
CA MET A 200 9.89 -5.63 2.42
C MET A 200 9.02 -4.54 1.80
N PRO A 201 9.59 -3.50 1.15
CA PRO A 201 8.82 -2.39 0.60
C PRO A 201 7.91 -2.78 -0.58
N ASP A 202 8.28 -3.79 -1.37
CA ASP A 202 7.45 -4.37 -2.43
C ASP A 202 7.30 -5.88 -2.19
N TRP A 203 6.10 -6.31 -1.81
CA TRP A 203 5.82 -7.71 -1.49
C TRP A 203 5.95 -8.63 -2.70
N TYR A 204 5.55 -8.18 -3.89
CA TYR A 204 5.56 -9.02 -5.09
C TYR A 204 6.97 -9.21 -5.63
N GLU A 205 7.78 -8.15 -5.62
CA GLU A 205 9.19 -8.22 -6.02
C GLU A 205 9.97 -9.17 -5.09
N PHE A 206 9.75 -9.06 -3.78
CA PHE A 206 10.38 -9.96 -2.82
C PHE A 206 9.88 -11.40 -2.94
N ALA A 207 8.56 -11.61 -3.03
CA ALA A 207 7.97 -12.93 -3.21
C ALA A 207 8.51 -13.62 -4.47
N ALA A 208 8.65 -12.90 -5.57
CA ALA A 208 9.21 -13.42 -6.81
C ALA A 208 10.66 -13.90 -6.62
N THR A 209 11.48 -13.13 -5.91
CA THR A 209 12.90 -13.45 -5.60
C THR A 209 13.02 -14.69 -4.71
N GLN A 210 12.09 -14.85 -3.77
CA GLN A 210 12.06 -15.96 -2.82
C GLN A 210 11.24 -17.16 -3.31
N GLN A 211 10.75 -17.12 -4.56
CA GLN A 211 9.89 -18.16 -5.16
C GLN A 211 8.63 -18.45 -4.32
N LEU A 212 8.11 -17.43 -3.63
CA LEU A 212 6.85 -17.52 -2.90
C LEU A 212 5.68 -17.39 -3.85
N GLU A 213 4.66 -18.19 -3.61
CA GLU A 213 3.45 -18.17 -4.42
C GLU A 213 2.43 -17.20 -3.82
N MET A 214 2.10 -16.18 -4.61
CA MET A 214 1.17 -15.11 -4.24
C MET A 214 -0.19 -15.34 -4.90
N TRP A 215 -1.27 -15.20 -4.14
CA TRP A 215 -2.65 -15.27 -4.64
C TRP A 215 -3.46 -14.10 -4.10
N GLY A 216 -3.88 -13.17 -4.96
CA GLY A 216 -4.31 -11.85 -4.47
C GLY A 216 -3.20 -11.21 -3.63
N LEU A 217 -3.55 -10.65 -2.47
CA LEU A 217 -2.63 -10.09 -1.48
C LEU A 217 -2.20 -11.13 -0.41
N ARG A 218 -2.34 -12.41 -0.73
CA ARG A 218 -2.03 -13.52 0.17
C ARG A 218 -0.82 -14.28 -0.32
N VAL A 219 -0.10 -14.87 0.61
CA VAL A 219 0.98 -15.82 0.34
C VAL A 219 0.50 -17.23 0.70
N ARG A 220 0.81 -18.21 -0.16
CA ARG A 220 0.58 -19.62 0.14
C ARG A 220 1.63 -20.14 1.12
N VAL A 221 1.18 -20.82 2.17
CA VAL A 221 2.02 -21.32 3.25
C VAL A 221 1.62 -22.74 3.67
N LEU A 222 2.53 -23.38 4.41
CA LEU A 222 2.23 -24.54 5.24
C LEU A 222 2.27 -24.14 6.71
N ILE A 223 1.21 -24.47 7.43
CA ILE A 223 1.07 -24.28 8.87
C ILE A 223 1.18 -25.66 9.52
N GLU A 224 2.10 -25.80 10.47
CA GLU A 224 2.16 -26.96 11.35
C GLU A 224 1.44 -26.62 12.65
N LEU A 225 0.46 -27.44 13.02
CA LEU A 225 -0.30 -27.27 14.25
C LEU A 225 0.42 -27.90 15.45
N THR A 226 0.11 -27.43 16.65
CA THR A 226 0.61 -28.00 17.91
C THR A 226 0.02 -29.39 18.20
N SER A 227 -1.20 -29.64 17.72
CA SER A 227 -1.80 -30.97 17.63
C SER A 227 -2.65 -31.08 16.35
N PRO A 228 -2.86 -32.29 15.78
CA PRO A 228 -3.58 -32.46 14.52
C PRO A 228 -4.98 -31.83 14.48
N ASP A 229 -5.69 -31.87 15.62
CA ASP A 229 -7.05 -31.38 15.75
C ASP A 229 -7.13 -29.97 16.34
N ALA A 230 -5.99 -29.29 16.55
CA ALA A 230 -5.99 -27.94 17.10
C ALA A 230 -6.86 -27.01 16.23
N PRO A 231 -7.83 -26.30 16.84
CA PRO A 231 -8.65 -25.34 16.11
C PRO A 231 -7.83 -24.09 15.84
N LEU A 232 -7.77 -23.65 14.58
CA LEU A 232 -7.24 -22.34 14.25
C LEU A 232 -8.28 -21.29 14.66
N MET A 233 -7.84 -20.23 15.31
CA MET A 233 -8.72 -19.11 15.60
C MET A 233 -9.21 -18.47 14.30
N PRO A 234 -10.48 -18.05 14.22
CA PRO A 234 -10.97 -17.26 13.10
C PRO A 234 -10.17 -15.96 13.06
N SER A 235 -9.19 -15.92 12.17
CA SER A 235 -8.21 -14.83 12.05
C SER A 235 -8.27 -14.23 10.66
N SER A 236 -8.07 -12.91 10.61
CA SER A 236 -7.72 -12.01 9.49
C SER A 236 -7.86 -12.58 8.08
N ASN A 237 -9.06 -13.09 7.77
CA ASN A 237 -9.45 -13.67 6.49
C ASN A 237 -8.56 -14.82 5.97
N LEU A 238 -7.93 -15.63 6.83
CA LEU A 238 -7.17 -16.82 6.41
C LEU A 238 -8.04 -17.81 5.61
N ILE A 239 -7.52 -18.35 4.52
CA ILE A 239 -8.20 -19.38 3.71
C ILE A 239 -7.45 -20.71 3.85
N VAL A 240 -8.13 -21.74 4.37
CA VAL A 240 -7.60 -23.11 4.41
C VAL A 240 -7.90 -23.80 3.09
N GLU A 241 -6.86 -24.28 2.41
CA GLU A 241 -6.99 -25.03 1.15
C GLU A 241 -7.05 -26.55 1.39
N ALA A 242 -6.27 -27.03 2.36
CA ALA A 242 -6.21 -28.45 2.70
C ALA A 242 -5.71 -28.65 4.14
N ARG A 243 -6.15 -29.72 4.79
CA ARG A 243 -5.67 -30.16 6.10
C ARG A 243 -5.37 -31.66 6.03
N SER A 244 -4.23 -32.07 6.60
CA SER A 244 -3.82 -33.46 6.74
C SER A 244 -4.12 -34.00 8.14
N SER A 245 -4.17 -35.31 8.29
CA SER A 245 -4.34 -35.99 9.57
C SER A 245 -3.14 -35.85 10.52
N SER A 246 -1.99 -35.39 10.02
CA SER A 246 -0.79 -35.13 10.82
C SER A 246 -0.74 -33.70 11.40
N GLY A 247 -1.73 -32.86 11.12
CA GLY A 247 -1.76 -31.47 11.58
C GLY A 247 -1.01 -30.49 10.69
N LEU A 248 -0.68 -30.86 9.45
CA LEU A 248 -0.24 -29.90 8.43
C LEU A 248 -1.44 -29.31 7.70
N VAL A 249 -1.46 -27.99 7.58
CA VAL A 249 -2.49 -27.22 6.89
C VAL A 249 -1.85 -26.40 5.77
N ARG A 250 -2.37 -26.52 4.56
CA ARG A 250 -2.04 -25.60 3.45
C ARG A 250 -3.05 -24.47 3.44
N ALA A 251 -2.57 -23.23 3.42
CA ALA A 251 -3.42 -22.05 3.55
C ALA A 251 -2.88 -20.85 2.74
N LEU A 252 -3.77 -19.90 2.47
CA LEU A 252 -3.46 -18.57 1.96
C LEU A 252 -3.66 -17.56 3.09
N ILE A 253 -2.59 -16.84 3.45
CA ILE A 253 -2.62 -15.82 4.51
C ILE A 253 -2.37 -14.44 3.89
N PRO A 254 -3.21 -13.41 4.15
CA PRO A 254 -2.91 -12.05 3.74
C PRO A 254 -1.56 -11.61 4.31
N VAL A 255 -0.70 -11.01 3.48
CA VAL A 255 0.69 -10.73 3.89
C VAL A 255 0.78 -9.86 5.14
N HIS A 256 -0.06 -8.82 5.24
CA HIS A 256 -0.13 -7.95 6.42
C HIS A 256 -0.53 -8.69 7.71
N ALA A 257 -1.24 -9.81 7.61
CA ALA A 257 -1.75 -10.57 8.74
C ALA A 257 -0.82 -11.72 9.18
N LEU A 258 0.29 -11.97 8.49
CA LEU A 258 1.20 -13.09 8.77
C LEU A 258 1.64 -13.12 10.24
N SER A 259 2.08 -11.99 10.77
CA SER A 259 2.56 -11.88 12.16
C SER A 259 1.44 -12.10 13.17
N GLU A 260 0.24 -11.61 12.89
CA GLU A 260 -0.94 -11.83 13.75
C GLU A 260 -1.31 -13.31 13.80
N VAL A 261 -1.50 -13.93 12.63
CA VAL A 261 -1.86 -15.36 12.52
C VAL A 261 -0.81 -16.23 13.21
N SER A 262 0.48 -15.92 13.06
CA SER A 262 1.56 -16.71 13.66
C SER A 262 1.53 -16.77 15.20
N ARG A 263 0.81 -15.86 15.87
CA ARG A 263 0.68 -15.85 17.32
C ARG A 263 -0.41 -16.78 17.83
N ASP A 264 -1.20 -17.39 16.94
CA ASP A 264 -2.23 -18.35 17.31
C ASP A 264 -1.61 -19.50 18.14
N PRO A 265 -2.17 -19.84 19.32
CA PRO A 265 -1.65 -20.91 20.17
C PRO A 265 -1.72 -22.30 19.52
N ALA A 266 -2.62 -22.52 18.56
CA ALA A 266 -2.73 -23.76 17.80
C ALA A 266 -1.61 -23.94 16.78
N ILE A 267 -0.87 -22.88 16.45
CA ILE A 267 0.23 -22.93 15.48
C ILE A 267 1.54 -23.26 16.17
N LYS A 268 2.30 -24.19 15.61
CA LYS A 268 3.69 -24.47 15.97
C LYS A 268 4.66 -23.66 15.12
N ILE A 269 4.47 -23.64 13.80
CA ILE A 269 5.25 -22.84 12.85
C ILE A 269 4.51 -22.65 11.52
N ILE A 270 4.75 -21.52 10.85
CA ILE A 270 4.32 -21.23 9.48
C ILE A 270 5.55 -21.10 8.60
N ARG A 271 5.57 -21.81 7.47
CA ARG A 271 6.70 -21.81 6.53
C ARG A 271 6.22 -21.81 5.08
N PRO A 272 7.07 -21.37 4.12
CA PRO A 272 6.78 -21.55 2.70
C PRO A 272 6.57 -23.05 2.37
N PRO A 273 5.75 -23.38 1.36
CA PRO A 273 5.71 -24.72 0.81
C PRO A 273 7.10 -25.13 0.31
N ALA A 274 7.44 -26.41 0.39
CA ALA A 274 8.68 -26.89 -0.21
C ALA A 274 8.59 -26.72 -1.73
N VAL A 275 9.56 -26.01 -2.32
CA VAL A 275 9.72 -26.01 -3.78
C VAL A 275 10.22 -27.41 -4.16
N PRO A 276 9.56 -28.14 -5.08
CA PRO A 276 10.09 -29.39 -5.58
C PRO A 276 11.48 -29.13 -6.14
N LYS A 277 12.48 -29.87 -5.64
CA LYS A 277 13.80 -29.89 -6.28
C LYS A 277 13.63 -30.63 -7.61
N GLY A 278 13.57 -29.88 -8.70
CA GLY A 278 13.72 -30.43 -10.05
C GLY A 278 15.10 -31.02 -10.25
#